data_AF-A0A929HNG2-F1
#
_entry.id   AF-A0A929HNG2-F1
#
_cell.length_a   1.000
_cell.length_b   1.000
_cell.length_c   1.000
_cell.angle_alpha   90.00
_cell.angle_beta   90.00
_cell.angle_gamma   90.00
#
_symmetry.space_group_name_H-M   'P 1'
#
loop_
_entity.id
_entity.type
_entity.pdbx_description
1 polymer ?
#
loop_
_entity_poly.entity_id
_entity_poly.type
_entity_poly.pdbx_seq_one_letter_code
_entity_poly.pdbx_strand_id
1 'polypeptide(L)'
;DRITQTTEFGGTKLLLGVVSTINIQIGFRDTTNDRLTIALANLTSGSLGVAANDLLSQGSAQAAISLIDTALVAVNDARASFGAQTTRLNMTIANLSVTYTNFQAAESRIRDADFAIETAEFTKNQILIQSGVSVLTQANSLPQAALSLLR
;
A
#
# COMPACT_ATOMS: atom_id res chain seq x y z
N ASP A 1 22.90 -28.41 3.55
CA ASP A 1 21.49 -28.04 3.20
C ASP A 1 20.54 -27.77 4.36
N ARG A 2 20.90 -27.94 5.64
CA ARG A 2 19.95 -27.66 6.74
C ARG A 2 19.36 -26.25 6.69
N ILE A 3 20.20 -25.22 6.51
CA ILE A 3 19.77 -23.81 6.50
C ILE A 3 18.73 -23.56 5.40
N THR A 4 19.01 -24.02 4.17
CA THR A 4 18.10 -23.83 3.02
C THR A 4 16.77 -24.57 3.19
N GLN A 5 16.74 -25.66 3.97
CA GLN A 5 15.53 -26.41 4.29
C GLN A 5 14.74 -25.81 5.46
N THR A 6 15.39 -25.13 6.40
CA THR A 6 14.72 -24.55 7.58
C THR A 6 14.29 -23.11 7.40
N THR A 7 14.88 -22.35 6.47
CA THR A 7 14.50 -20.96 6.23
C THR A 7 13.15 -20.87 5.53
N GLU A 8 12.12 -20.46 6.28
CA GLU A 8 10.77 -20.27 5.79
C GLU A 8 10.11 -19.03 6.38
N PHE A 9 9.11 -18.52 5.67
CA PHE A 9 8.22 -17.47 6.16
C PHE A 9 6.80 -17.76 5.71
N GLY A 10 5.83 -17.69 6.62
CA GLY A 10 4.43 -18.04 6.33
C GLY A 10 4.26 -19.43 5.73
N GLY A 11 5.12 -20.39 6.13
CA GLY A 11 5.16 -21.76 5.58
C GLY A 11 5.81 -21.90 4.19
N THR A 12 6.25 -20.81 3.57
CA THR A 12 6.94 -20.84 2.27
C THR A 12 8.45 -20.95 2.46
N LYS A 13 9.06 -21.98 1.87
CA LYS A 13 10.53 -22.17 1.86
C LYS A 13 11.17 -21.14 0.93
N LEU A 14 12.07 -20.31 1.46
CA LEU A 14 12.59 -19.16 0.72
C LEU A 14 13.85 -19.46 -0.11
N LEU A 15 14.62 -20.50 0.25
CA LEU A 15 15.94 -20.77 -0.33
C LEU A 15 16.07 -22.16 -0.98
N LEU A 16 14.97 -22.93 -1.01
CA LEU A 16 14.95 -24.32 -1.50
C LEU A 16 14.63 -24.41 -3.01
N GLY A 17 14.23 -23.30 -3.64
CA GLY A 17 13.79 -23.29 -5.04
C GLY A 17 12.42 -23.92 -5.30
N VAL A 18 11.66 -24.29 -4.26
CA VAL A 18 10.29 -24.82 -4.40
C VAL A 18 9.33 -23.76 -4.90
N VAL A 19 9.48 -22.53 -4.40
CA VAL A 19 8.81 -21.34 -4.92
C VAL A 19 9.88 -20.47 -5.58
N SER A 20 9.69 -20.15 -6.84
CA SER A 20 10.63 -19.35 -7.64
C SER A 20 10.36 -17.85 -7.54
N THR A 21 9.13 -17.44 -7.26
CA THR A 21 8.75 -16.03 -7.15
C THR A 21 7.67 -15.81 -6.10
N ILE A 22 7.76 -14.69 -5.39
CA ILE A 22 6.70 -14.15 -4.53
C ILE A 22 6.24 -12.83 -5.12
N ASN A 23 4.92 -12.66 -5.30
CA ASN A 23 4.34 -11.40 -5.72
C ASN A 23 3.71 -10.69 -4.52
N ILE A 24 4.12 -9.46 -4.27
CA ILE A 24 3.56 -8.60 -3.22
C ILE A 24 2.75 -7.50 -3.90
N GLN A 25 1.48 -7.37 -3.51
CA GLN A 25 0.64 -6.26 -3.96
C GLN A 25 1.12 -4.97 -3.27
N ILE A 26 1.51 -3.98 -4.05
CA ILE A 26 2.05 -2.69 -3.58
C ILE A 26 1.31 -1.48 -4.17
N GLY A 27 0.20 -1.71 -4.87
CA GLY A 27 -0.69 -0.68 -5.37
C GLY A 27 -2.15 -1.08 -5.20
N PHE A 28 -3.07 -0.19 -5.55
CA PHE A 28 -4.51 -0.40 -5.35
C PHE A 28 -5.21 -1.00 -6.58
N ARG A 29 -4.53 -1.07 -7.74
CA ARG A 29 -5.08 -1.63 -8.97
C ARG A 29 -4.60 -3.06 -9.16
N ASP A 30 -5.44 -3.86 -9.83
CA ASP A 30 -5.09 -5.24 -10.17
C ASP A 30 -4.30 -5.30 -11.50
N THR A 31 -3.13 -4.64 -11.54
CA THR A 31 -2.24 -4.64 -12.72
C THR A 31 -0.85 -5.13 -12.35
N THR A 32 -0.08 -5.58 -13.35
CA THR A 32 1.30 -6.05 -13.15
C THR A 32 2.22 -4.98 -12.56
N ASN A 33 1.96 -3.70 -12.85
CA ASN A 33 2.76 -2.58 -12.34
C ASN A 33 2.54 -2.29 -10.86
N ASP A 34 1.40 -2.73 -10.30
CA ASP A 34 1.04 -2.58 -8.89
C ASP A 34 1.52 -3.76 -8.04
N ARG A 35 2.33 -4.65 -8.64
CA ARG A 35 2.88 -5.84 -7.98
C ARG A 35 4.41 -5.78 -7.98
N LEU A 36 4.99 -6.11 -6.84
CA LEU A 36 6.41 -6.30 -6.66
C LEU A 36 6.72 -7.80 -6.71
N THR A 37 7.37 -8.25 -7.78
CA THR A 37 7.83 -9.63 -7.91
C THR A 37 9.22 -9.79 -7.31
N ILE A 38 9.35 -10.66 -6.31
CA ILE A 38 10.61 -11.07 -5.70
C ILE A 38 10.96 -12.45 -6.25
N ALA A 39 12.05 -12.55 -7.01
CA ALA A 39 12.59 -13.82 -7.44
C ALA A 39 13.39 -14.46 -6.30
N LEU A 40 13.07 -15.71 -5.96
CA LEU A 40 13.78 -16.51 -4.95
C LEU A 40 14.85 -17.38 -5.63
N ALA A 41 15.97 -17.58 -4.95
CA ALA A 41 17.07 -18.40 -5.42
C ALA A 41 17.07 -19.77 -4.74
N ASN A 42 17.45 -20.82 -5.47
CA ASN A 42 17.82 -22.11 -4.89
C ASN A 42 19.28 -22.03 -4.44
N LEU A 43 19.52 -22.05 -3.13
CA LEU A 43 20.87 -21.95 -2.55
C LEU A 43 21.33 -23.26 -1.89
N THR A 44 20.73 -24.39 -2.27
CA THR A 44 21.18 -25.71 -1.79
C THR A 44 22.61 -26.01 -2.25
N SER A 45 23.34 -26.82 -1.48
CA SER A 45 24.71 -27.23 -1.82
C SER A 45 24.80 -27.90 -3.19
N GLY A 46 23.75 -28.64 -3.59
CA GLY A 46 23.64 -29.22 -4.92
C GLY A 46 23.48 -28.16 -6.01
N SER A 47 22.57 -27.19 -5.82
CA SER A 47 22.36 -26.09 -6.78
C SER A 47 23.57 -25.15 -6.90
N LEU A 48 24.33 -25.02 -5.82
CA LEU A 48 25.57 -24.24 -5.77
C LEU A 48 26.79 -25.02 -6.27
N GLY A 49 26.65 -26.31 -6.60
CA GLY A 49 27.74 -27.15 -7.09
C GLY A 49 28.80 -27.52 -6.05
N VAL A 50 28.50 -27.38 -4.75
CA VAL A 50 29.44 -27.63 -3.65
C VAL A 50 29.11 -28.89 -2.82
N ALA A 51 28.15 -29.70 -3.29
CA ALA A 51 27.68 -30.88 -2.55
C ALA A 51 28.67 -32.05 -2.51
N ALA A 52 29.54 -32.19 -3.51
CA ALA A 52 30.37 -33.38 -3.72
C ALA A 52 31.86 -33.02 -3.89
N ASN A 53 32.36 -32.08 -3.07
CA ASN A 53 33.74 -31.63 -3.17
C ASN A 53 34.67 -32.67 -2.55
N ASP A 54 35.44 -33.36 -3.39
CA ASP A 54 36.56 -34.19 -2.92
C ASP A 54 37.74 -33.28 -2.55
N LEU A 55 38.28 -33.45 -1.34
CA LEU A 55 39.39 -32.68 -0.79
C LEU A 55 40.63 -33.54 -0.53
N LEU A 56 40.61 -34.81 -0.96
CA LEU A 56 41.64 -35.79 -0.62
C LEU A 56 42.94 -35.65 -1.45
N SER A 57 42.91 -34.86 -2.54
CA SER A 57 44.08 -34.58 -3.36
C SER A 57 44.31 -33.09 -3.54
N GLN A 58 45.55 -32.69 -3.84
CA GLN A 58 45.87 -31.29 -4.12
C GLN A 58 45.04 -30.73 -5.30
N GLY A 59 44.88 -31.52 -6.37
CA GLY A 59 44.11 -31.11 -7.55
C GLY A 59 42.62 -30.95 -7.25
N SER A 60 42.04 -31.89 -6.49
CA SER A 60 40.62 -31.82 -6.11
C SER A 60 40.33 -30.69 -5.11
N ALA A 61 41.26 -30.42 -4.19
CA ALA A 61 41.19 -29.26 -3.31
C ALA A 61 41.25 -27.91 -4.08
N GLN A 62 42.11 -27.79 -5.09
CA GLN A 62 42.19 -26.58 -5.91
C GLN A 62 40.91 -26.35 -6.74
N ALA A 63 40.33 -27.42 -7.29
CA ALA A 63 39.03 -27.35 -7.97
C ALA A 63 37.89 -26.95 -7.02
N ALA A 64 37.90 -27.47 -5.79
CA ALA A 64 36.91 -27.13 -4.77
C ALA A 64 36.93 -25.63 -4.40
N ILE A 65 38.11 -25.00 -4.36
CA ILE A 65 38.23 -23.54 -4.12
C ILE A 65 37.48 -22.77 -5.22
N SER A 66 37.71 -23.10 -6.50
CA SER A 66 37.04 -22.44 -7.61
C SER A 66 35.52 -22.63 -7.60
N LEU A 67 35.04 -23.80 -7.18
CA LEU A 67 33.60 -24.07 -7.01
C LEU A 67 33.01 -23.24 -5.86
N ILE A 68 33.73 -23.13 -4.74
CA ILE A 68 33.31 -22.31 -3.60
C ILE A 68 33.25 -20.82 -3.98
N ASP A 69 34.22 -20.31 -4.74
CA ASP A 69 34.20 -18.91 -5.22
C ASP A 69 32.97 -18.64 -6.08
N THR A 70 32.64 -19.57 -6.99
CA THR A 70 31.43 -19.46 -7.82
C THR A 70 30.16 -19.50 -6.97
N ALA A 71 30.09 -20.41 -5.99
CA ALA A 71 28.97 -20.49 -5.06
C ALA A 71 28.82 -19.21 -4.22
N LEU A 72 29.94 -18.60 -3.80
CA LEU A 72 29.95 -17.37 -3.03
C LEU A 72 29.42 -16.19 -3.86
N VAL A 73 29.79 -16.10 -5.15
CA VAL A 73 29.22 -15.12 -6.08
C VAL A 73 27.71 -15.31 -6.18
N ALA A 74 27.22 -16.53 -6.41
CA ALA A 74 25.79 -16.80 -6.52
C ALA A 74 25.00 -16.43 -5.24
N VAL A 75 25.57 -16.70 -4.05
CA VAL A 75 24.98 -16.29 -2.78
C VAL A 75 24.95 -14.78 -2.63
N ASN A 76 26.03 -14.09 -3.02
CA ASN A 76 26.09 -12.63 -2.96
C ASN A 76 25.10 -11.98 -3.93
N ASP A 77 24.94 -12.51 -5.13
CA ASP A 77 23.95 -12.04 -6.10
C ASP A 77 22.52 -12.19 -5.56
N ALA A 78 22.20 -13.33 -4.95
CA ALA A 78 20.91 -13.53 -4.29
C ALA A 78 20.69 -12.52 -3.15
N ARG A 79 21.70 -12.27 -2.32
CA ARG A 79 21.64 -11.26 -1.24
C ARG A 79 21.47 -9.85 -1.79
N ALA A 80 22.18 -9.49 -2.85
CA ALA A 80 22.08 -8.19 -3.49
C ALA A 80 20.66 -7.98 -4.08
N SER A 81 20.11 -8.99 -4.73
CA SER A 81 18.73 -8.98 -5.24
C SER A 81 17.72 -8.76 -4.11
N PHE A 82 17.80 -9.53 -3.01
CA PHE A 82 16.91 -9.34 -1.86
C PHE A 82 17.06 -7.96 -1.21
N GLY A 83 18.29 -7.44 -1.13
CA GLY A 83 18.56 -6.08 -0.67
C GLY A 83 17.88 -5.03 -1.54
N ALA A 84 18.05 -5.13 -2.87
CA ALA A 84 17.43 -4.21 -3.83
C ALA A 84 15.89 -4.22 -3.72
N GLN A 85 15.28 -5.41 -3.60
CA GLN A 85 13.83 -5.54 -3.43
C GLN A 85 13.36 -4.96 -2.09
N THR A 86 14.14 -5.13 -1.02
CA THR A 86 13.86 -4.51 0.29
C THR A 86 13.89 -2.99 0.22
N THR A 87 14.88 -2.41 -0.46
CA THR A 87 14.95 -0.96 -0.70
C THR A 87 13.75 -0.48 -1.49
N ARG A 88 13.39 -1.16 -2.58
CA ARG A 88 12.22 -0.81 -3.39
C ARG A 88 10.91 -0.89 -2.59
N LEU A 89 10.75 -1.92 -1.76
CA LEU A 89 9.58 -2.07 -0.89
C LEU A 89 9.49 -0.91 0.11
N ASN A 90 10.60 -0.55 0.78
CA ASN A 90 10.64 0.58 1.70
C ASN A 90 10.31 1.92 1.02
N MET A 91 10.87 2.16 -0.17
CA MET A 91 10.54 3.35 -0.97
C MET A 91 9.05 3.39 -1.35
N THR A 92 8.48 2.24 -1.71
CA THR A 92 7.07 2.15 -2.07
C THR A 92 6.18 2.39 -0.85
N ILE A 93 6.50 1.81 0.30
CA ILE A 93 5.78 2.06 1.56
C ILE A 93 5.79 3.56 1.91
N ALA A 94 6.95 4.22 1.80
CA ALA A 94 7.05 5.66 2.07
C ALA A 94 6.18 6.47 1.10
N ASN A 95 6.19 6.15 -0.19
CA ASN A 95 5.37 6.82 -1.20
C ASN A 95 3.87 6.61 -0.99
N LEU A 96 3.45 5.37 -0.67
CA LEU A 96 2.06 5.04 -0.37
C LEU A 96 1.57 5.77 0.88
N SER A 97 2.41 5.88 1.92
CA SER A 97 2.07 6.61 3.14
C SER A 97 1.78 8.09 2.86
N VAL A 98 2.64 8.76 2.08
CA VAL A 98 2.42 10.16 1.66
C VAL A 98 1.15 10.27 0.82
N THR A 99 0.96 9.35 -0.12
CA THR A 99 -0.22 9.31 -0.99
C THR A 99 -1.50 9.13 -0.16
N TYR A 100 -1.49 8.24 0.82
CA TYR A 100 -2.59 8.02 1.76
C TYR A 100 -2.94 9.29 2.54
N THR A 101 -1.96 9.98 3.12
CA THR A 101 -2.19 11.26 3.82
C THR A 101 -2.80 12.31 2.89
N ASN A 102 -2.32 12.42 1.66
CA ASN A 102 -2.86 13.36 0.68
C ASN A 102 -4.30 13.04 0.28
N PHE A 103 -4.63 11.75 0.08
CA PHE A 103 -6.00 11.32 -0.20
C PHE A 103 -6.93 11.59 0.97
N GLN A 104 -6.51 11.28 2.20
CA GLN A 104 -7.30 11.56 3.40
C GLN A 104 -7.58 13.07 3.57
N ALA A 105 -6.58 13.92 3.32
CA ALA A 105 -6.75 15.37 3.38
C ALA A 105 -7.67 15.92 2.26
N ALA A 106 -7.60 15.34 1.06
CA ALA A 106 -8.52 15.67 -0.03
C ALA A 106 -9.96 15.24 0.30
N GLU A 107 -10.14 14.03 0.82
CA GLU A 107 -11.44 13.51 1.24
C GLU A 107 -12.06 14.34 2.37
N SER A 108 -11.27 14.75 3.37
CA SER A 108 -11.74 15.65 4.43
C SER A 108 -12.26 16.95 3.85
N ARG A 109 -11.49 17.61 2.97
CA ARG A 109 -11.91 18.88 2.35
C ARG A 109 -13.20 18.77 1.54
N ILE A 110 -13.38 17.66 0.81
CA ILE A 110 -14.62 17.42 0.06
C ILE A 110 -15.79 17.27 1.04
N ARG A 111 -15.65 16.39 2.04
CA ARG A 111 -16.72 16.17 3.03
C ARG A 111 -17.05 17.42 3.86
N ASP A 112 -16.03 18.18 4.26
CA ASP A 112 -16.19 19.40 5.04
C ASP A 112 -16.86 20.51 4.21
N ALA A 113 -16.53 20.63 2.92
CA ALA A 113 -17.18 21.58 2.01
C ALA A 113 -18.64 21.22 1.76
N ASP A 114 -18.94 19.94 1.51
CA ASP A 114 -20.32 19.46 1.33
C ASP A 114 -21.16 19.70 2.59
N PHE A 115 -20.61 19.46 3.78
CA PHE A 115 -21.29 19.74 5.04
C PHE A 115 -21.57 21.25 5.24
N ALA A 116 -20.62 22.11 4.89
CA ALA A 116 -20.81 23.56 4.98
C ALA A 116 -21.91 24.07 4.04
N ILE A 117 -21.99 23.54 2.81
CA ILE A 117 -23.02 23.90 1.83
C ILE A 117 -24.40 23.44 2.33
N GLU A 118 -24.54 22.18 2.74
CA GLU A 118 -25.80 21.63 3.25
C GLU A 118 -26.28 22.40 4.49
N THR A 119 -25.37 22.74 5.40
CA THR A 119 -25.70 23.53 6.60
C THR A 119 -26.15 24.95 6.23
N ALA A 120 -25.52 25.58 5.24
CA ALA A 120 -25.92 26.91 4.76
C ALA A 120 -27.29 26.89 4.07
N GLU A 121 -27.57 25.87 3.26
CA GLU A 121 -28.88 25.68 2.64
C GLU A 121 -29.97 25.38 3.68
N PHE A 122 -29.70 24.49 4.63
CA PHE A 122 -30.58 24.23 5.77
C PHE A 122 -30.89 25.52 6.53
N THR A 123 -29.87 26.31 6.86
CA THR A 123 -30.03 27.59 7.56
C THR A 123 -30.84 28.59 6.74
N LYS A 124 -30.56 28.73 5.43
CA LYS A 124 -31.31 29.58 4.52
C LYS A 124 -32.79 29.17 4.46
N ASN A 125 -33.07 27.88 4.37
CA ASN A 125 -34.43 27.35 4.35
C ASN A 125 -35.14 27.62 5.68
N GLN A 126 -34.44 27.47 6.81
CA GLN A 126 -34.99 27.80 8.13
C GLN A 126 -35.33 29.29 8.26
N ILE A 127 -34.47 30.18 7.76
CA ILE A 127 -34.73 31.63 7.71
C ILE A 127 -35.91 31.96 6.79
N LEU A 128 -36.01 31.32 5.62
CA LEU A 128 -37.13 31.47 4.69
C LEU A 128 -38.46 31.06 5.33
N ILE A 129 -38.47 29.95 6.07
CA ILE A 129 -39.67 29.49 6.80
C ILE A 129 -40.08 30.51 7.87
N GLN A 130 -39.13 30.98 8.70
CA GLN A 130 -39.44 32.00 9.72
C GLN A 130 -39.88 33.33 9.10
N SER A 131 -39.23 33.76 8.02
CA SER A 131 -39.59 34.98 7.29
C SER A 131 -40.95 34.85 6.63
N GLY A 132 -41.26 33.70 6.03
CA GLY A 132 -42.56 33.39 5.44
C GLY A 132 -43.69 33.44 6.46
N VAL A 133 -43.48 32.90 7.67
CA VAL A 133 -44.43 33.01 8.79
C VAL A 133 -44.60 34.46 9.24
N SER A 134 -43.50 35.21 9.41
CA SER A 134 -43.56 36.62 9.82
C SER A 134 -44.27 37.50 8.76
N VAL A 135 -43.95 37.32 7.48
CA VAL A 135 -44.62 38.01 6.36
C VAL A 135 -46.10 37.62 6.30
N LEU A 136 -46.44 36.34 6.49
CA LEU A 136 -47.83 35.90 6.56
C LEU A 136 -48.57 36.56 7.73
N THR A 137 -47.95 36.70 8.90
CA THR A 137 -48.56 37.39 10.04
C THR A 137 -48.73 38.90 9.77
N GLN A 138 -47.76 39.54 9.11
CA GLN A 138 -47.83 40.96 8.72
C GLN A 138 -48.89 41.20 7.62
N ALA A 139 -49.01 40.29 6.66
CA ALA A 139 -50.01 40.35 5.60
C ALA A 139 -51.43 40.09 6.12
N ASN A 140 -51.59 39.35 7.23
CA ASN A 140 -52.90 39.13 7.87
C ASN A 140 -53.33 40.29 8.79
N SER A 141 -52.40 41.06 9.35
CA SER A 141 -52.72 42.19 10.24
C SER A 141 -53.06 43.48 9.47
N LEU A 142 -52.49 43.68 8.27
CA LEU A 142 -52.78 44.86 7.43
C LEU A 142 -54.26 44.99 7.01
N PRO A 143 -54.96 43.92 6.57
CA PRO A 143 -56.38 43.97 6.22
C PRO A 143 -57.28 44.25 7.43
N GLN A 144 -56.93 43.75 8.62
CA GLN A 144 -57.69 44.01 9.86
C GLN A 144 -57.59 45.47 10.30
N ALA A 145 -56.42 46.10 10.13
CA ALA A 145 -56.24 47.53 10.38
C ALA A 145 -57.05 48.39 9.38
N ALA A 146 -57.10 47.99 8.11
CA ALA A 146 -57.94 48.66 7.11
C ALA A 146 -59.44 48.52 7.41
N LEU A 147 -59.89 47.37 7.93
CA LEU A 147 -61.27 47.15 8.32
C LEU A 147 -61.68 47.95 9.57
N SER A 148 -60.72 48.23 10.47
CA SER A 148 -60.90 49.13 11.62
C SER A 148 -61.18 50.58 11.21
N LEU A 149 -60.58 51.04 10.10
CA LEU A 149 -60.75 52.39 9.54
C LEU A 149 -62.08 52.59 8.78
N LEU A 150 -62.83 51.51 8.53
CA LEU A 150 -64.15 51.54 7.88
C LEU A 150 -65.32 51.46 8.87
N ARG A 151 -65.05 51.62 10.18
CA ARG A 151 -66.04 51.69 11.26
C ARG A 151 -66.08 53.09 11.85
#